data_AF-A0A8H5UKY4-F1
#
_entry.id   AF-A0A8H5UKY4-F1
#
_cell.length_a   1.000
_cell.length_b   1.000
_cell.length_c   1.000
_cell.angle_alpha   90.00
_cell.angle_beta   90.00
_cell.angle_gamma   90.00
#
_symmetry.space_group_name_H-M   'P 1'
#
loop_
_entity.id
_entity.type
_entity.pdbx_description
1 polymer ?
#
loop_
_entity_poly.entity_id
_entity_poly.type
_entity_poly.pdbx_seq_one_letter_code
_entity_poly.pdbx_strand_id
1 'polypeptide(L)'
;MASNSTNNSVLCLSSTTQNITISKKELLETCFYKRTKYYFPHHDPKAEEFSPPVYRLFSRCSKTQVPNLGILARLPQGILEGIVSQLDIDSFRRFRQVSRRARYLSTAITTYRRVLRHAPDALNALRRTDLSGYVSYSDVYSALTTTKCAFCGLFGDFLFLPTAKRCCFKCLCTSPETALVNEAHISKRKQWECLYANHTNTLTTALESTDIRTFKTHNWDDPKKMSKTRGVLAKDLLSVYIKVDSNMDEPGQALLNPGWLHYRLAASIIFPCLNPRTGQLKTGAGMLP
;
A
#
# COMPACT_ATOMS: atom_id res chain seq x y z
N MET A 1 4.21 68.26 -17.79
CA MET A 1 5.09 67.18 -18.29
C MET A 1 5.20 66.11 -17.22
N ALA A 2 4.42 65.05 -17.35
CA ALA A 2 4.63 63.81 -16.61
C ALA A 2 4.34 62.68 -17.60
N SER A 3 5.37 61.95 -17.99
CA SER A 3 5.33 60.87 -18.97
C SER A 3 5.91 59.58 -18.37
N ASN A 4 5.17 58.51 -18.63
CA ASN A 4 5.42 57.09 -18.39
C ASN A 4 6.87 56.61 -18.62
N SER A 5 7.28 55.55 -17.91
CA SER A 5 7.67 54.26 -18.53
C SER A 5 8.23 53.27 -17.49
N THR A 6 7.67 52.08 -17.51
CA THR A 6 8.17 50.79 -17.00
C THR A 6 9.62 50.48 -17.42
N ASN A 7 10.34 49.70 -16.61
CA ASN A 7 11.18 48.60 -17.11
C ASN A 7 11.49 47.54 -16.05
N ASN A 8 11.14 46.30 -16.41
CA ASN A 8 11.52 45.05 -15.77
C ASN A 8 13.03 44.85 -15.78
N SER A 9 13.59 44.29 -14.72
CA SER A 9 14.80 43.48 -14.82
C SER A 9 14.59 42.12 -14.17
N VAL A 10 14.75 41.12 -15.02
CA VAL A 10 14.72 39.69 -14.77
C VAL A 10 15.88 39.33 -13.84
N LEU A 11 15.61 38.61 -12.75
CA LEU A 11 16.63 37.80 -12.09
C LEU A 11 16.20 36.34 -12.08
N CYS A 12 16.94 35.59 -12.88
CA CYS A 12 16.95 34.15 -13.06
C CYS A 12 16.83 33.42 -11.70
N LEU A 13 15.83 32.56 -11.52
CA LEU A 13 15.86 31.54 -10.47
C LEU A 13 16.93 30.52 -10.86
N SER A 14 18.10 30.64 -10.25
CA SER A 14 19.12 29.61 -10.24
C SER A 14 18.52 28.30 -9.76
N SER A 15 18.62 27.28 -10.60
CA SER A 15 18.40 25.88 -10.28
C SER A 15 19.40 25.44 -9.21
N THR A 16 19.06 25.64 -7.94
CA THR A 16 19.83 25.09 -6.82
C THR A 16 19.60 23.58 -6.80
N THR A 17 20.42 22.85 -7.55
CA THR A 17 20.68 21.44 -7.32
C THR A 17 21.35 21.34 -5.96
N GLN A 18 20.54 21.26 -4.91
CA GLN A 18 21.04 20.97 -3.59
C GLN A 18 21.49 19.50 -3.61
N ASN A 19 22.79 19.30 -3.85
CA ASN A 19 23.48 18.05 -3.57
C ASN A 19 23.48 17.83 -2.06
N ILE A 20 22.35 17.35 -1.56
CA ILE A 20 22.22 17.02 -0.15
C ILE A 20 22.72 15.58 0.03
N THR A 21 23.98 15.46 0.46
CA THR A 21 24.56 14.22 1.02
C THR A 21 23.95 13.96 2.40
N ILE A 22 22.65 13.64 2.45
CA ILE A 22 21.99 13.11 3.64
C ILE A 22 22.40 11.64 3.79
N SER A 23 22.84 11.24 4.98
CA SER A 23 23.16 9.84 5.24
C SER A 23 21.89 8.97 5.12
N LYS A 24 22.02 7.73 4.62
CA LYS A 24 20.89 6.78 4.55
C LYS A 24 20.15 6.67 5.89
N LYS A 25 20.89 6.76 7.01
CA LYS A 25 20.34 6.70 8.36
C LYS A 25 19.48 7.92 8.70
N GLU A 26 19.93 9.13 8.39
CA GLU A 26 19.13 10.35 8.54
C GLU A 26 17.88 10.30 7.66
N LEU A 27 18.01 9.87 6.40
CA LEU A 27 16.86 9.73 5.50
C LEU A 27 15.84 8.74 6.07
N LEU A 28 16.31 7.64 6.67
CA LEU A 28 15.46 6.68 7.36
C LEU A 28 14.80 7.28 8.61
N GLU A 29 15.50 8.08 9.42
CA GLU A 29 14.92 8.70 10.62
C GLU A 29 13.94 9.83 10.29
N THR A 30 14.22 10.64 9.27
CA THR A 30 13.39 11.81 8.92
C THR A 30 12.20 11.43 8.04
N CYS A 31 12.34 10.45 7.14
CA CYS A 31 11.27 10.07 6.20
C CYS A 31 10.43 8.86 6.65
N PHE A 32 10.95 7.96 7.52
CA PHE A 32 10.11 6.93 8.13
C PHE A 32 9.46 7.44 9.40
N TYR A 33 8.28 8.00 9.22
CA TYR A 33 7.34 8.24 10.30
C TYR A 33 7.09 6.91 11.05
N LYS A 34 7.68 6.74 12.25
CA LYS A 34 7.36 5.64 13.18
C LYS A 34 5.90 5.80 13.61
N ARG A 35 4.99 5.23 12.83
CA ARG A 35 3.54 5.25 13.08
C ARG A 35 3.24 4.45 14.35
N THR A 36 3.19 5.12 15.49
CA THR A 36 2.99 4.51 16.80
C THR A 36 1.59 3.88 16.96
N LYS A 37 1.62 2.56 17.21
CA LYS A 37 0.84 1.66 18.08
C LYS A 37 -0.63 1.94 18.49
N TYR A 38 -1.09 3.18 18.63
CA TYR A 38 -2.39 3.44 19.29
C TYR A 38 -3.46 3.77 18.26
N TYR A 39 -4.28 2.79 17.87
CA TYR A 39 -5.68 3.04 17.47
C TYR A 39 -6.55 1.78 17.27
N PHE A 40 -6.03 0.56 17.39
CA PHE A 40 -6.78 -0.64 17.00
C PHE A 40 -6.77 -1.74 18.06
N PRO A 41 -7.85 -1.88 18.85
CA PRO A 41 -7.97 -2.88 19.92
C PRO A 41 -7.94 -4.34 19.47
N HIS A 42 -7.75 -4.64 18.18
CA HIS A 42 -7.78 -5.99 17.61
C HIS A 42 -6.42 -6.50 17.10
N HIS A 43 -5.35 -5.70 17.18
CA HIS A 43 -4.00 -6.10 16.77
C HIS A 43 -3.05 -6.03 17.96
N ASP A 44 -3.39 -6.74 19.04
CA ASP A 44 -2.42 -6.96 20.11
C ASP A 44 -1.54 -8.17 19.71
N PRO A 45 -0.24 -7.98 19.46
CA PRO A 45 0.67 -9.10 19.22
C PRO A 45 0.82 -10.02 20.43
N LYS A 46 0.41 -9.59 21.64
CA LYS A 46 0.26 -10.48 22.81
C LYS A 46 -1.08 -11.22 22.86
N ALA A 47 -2.04 -10.90 21.98
CA ALA A 47 -3.27 -11.67 21.83
C ALA A 47 -3.09 -12.96 21.01
N GLU A 48 -1.84 -13.39 20.79
CA GLU A 48 -1.46 -14.67 20.17
C GLU A 48 -2.11 -15.88 20.85
N GLU A 49 -2.44 -15.74 22.12
CA GLU A 49 -3.32 -16.65 22.82
C GLU A 49 -4.58 -15.87 23.15
N PHE A 50 -5.70 -16.25 22.49
CA PHE A 50 -6.97 -16.05 23.15
C PHE A 50 -6.81 -16.52 24.59
N SER A 51 -7.13 -15.67 25.57
CA SER A 51 -7.03 -16.07 26.96
C SER A 51 -7.69 -17.44 27.13
N PRO A 52 -7.17 -18.32 28.00
CA PRO A 52 -7.73 -19.66 28.18
C PRO A 52 -9.27 -19.69 28.30
N PRO A 53 -9.95 -18.68 28.91
CA PRO A 53 -11.40 -18.51 28.85
C PRO A 53 -11.98 -18.29 27.44
N VAL A 54 -11.38 -17.41 26.65
CA VAL A 54 -11.79 -17.13 25.27
C VAL A 54 -11.53 -18.34 24.37
N TYR A 55 -10.39 -19.02 24.54
CA TYR A 55 -10.14 -20.29 23.86
C TYR A 55 -11.17 -21.36 24.25
N ARG A 56 -11.52 -21.48 25.54
CA ARG A 56 -12.58 -22.38 26.04
C ARG A 56 -13.97 -22.05 25.47
N LEU A 57 -14.30 -20.77 25.34
CA LEU A 57 -15.56 -20.34 24.71
C LEU A 57 -15.61 -20.76 23.24
N PHE A 58 -14.52 -20.58 22.50
CA PHE A 58 -14.45 -21.00 21.09
C PHE A 58 -14.35 -22.52 20.89
N SER A 59 -13.72 -23.26 21.80
CA SER A 59 -13.67 -24.73 21.76
C SER A 59 -14.93 -25.41 22.28
N ARG A 60 -15.73 -24.79 23.17
CA ARG A 60 -17.11 -25.21 23.45
C ARG A 60 -18.04 -25.00 22.25
N CYS A 61 -17.73 -23.99 21.44
CA CYS A 61 -18.39 -23.74 20.17
C CYS A 61 -18.14 -24.85 19.14
N SER A 62 -17.08 -25.65 19.23
CA SER A 62 -16.89 -26.78 18.30
C SER A 62 -17.70 -28.02 18.68
N LYS A 63 -18.16 -28.11 19.93
CA LYS A 63 -18.91 -29.27 20.48
C LYS A 63 -20.42 -29.09 20.45
N THR A 64 -20.90 -27.85 20.39
CA THR A 64 -22.32 -27.53 20.24
C THR A 64 -22.61 -27.27 18.77
N GLN A 65 -23.75 -27.72 18.26
CA GLN A 65 -24.26 -27.38 16.92
C GLN A 65 -24.44 -25.86 16.83
N VAL A 66 -23.37 -25.14 16.50
CA VAL A 66 -23.42 -23.69 16.22
C VAL A 66 -24.12 -23.47 14.89
N PRO A 67 -24.74 -22.29 14.66
CA PRO A 67 -25.37 -22.01 13.39
C PRO A 67 -24.34 -22.24 12.29
N ASN A 68 -24.75 -23.14 11.41
CA ASN A 68 -24.05 -23.58 10.23
C ASN A 68 -23.47 -22.35 9.47
N LEU A 69 -22.38 -22.50 8.73
CA LEU A 69 -21.84 -21.48 7.80
C LEU A 69 -22.82 -21.19 6.63
N GLY A 70 -24.11 -21.47 6.83
CA GLY A 70 -25.15 -21.53 5.83
C GLY A 70 -24.79 -22.52 4.73
N ILE A 71 -25.03 -22.08 3.50
CA ILE A 71 -24.75 -22.84 2.28
C ILE A 71 -23.24 -23.17 2.15
N LEU A 72 -22.35 -22.33 2.70
CA LEU A 72 -20.90 -22.52 2.60
C LEU A 72 -20.39 -23.74 3.37
N ALA A 73 -21.14 -24.30 4.33
CA ALA A 73 -20.71 -25.54 4.98
C ALA A 73 -20.87 -26.79 4.12
N ARG A 74 -21.55 -26.67 2.96
CA ARG A 74 -21.57 -27.74 1.95
C ARG A 74 -20.22 -27.88 1.25
N LEU A 75 -19.35 -26.88 1.35
CA LEU A 75 -18.03 -26.90 0.74
C LEU A 75 -17.07 -27.76 1.57
N PRO A 76 -16.22 -28.57 0.91
CA PRO A 76 -15.11 -29.22 1.58
C PRO A 76 -14.18 -28.20 2.25
N GLN A 77 -13.60 -28.57 3.39
CA GLN A 77 -12.73 -27.70 4.18
C GLN A 77 -11.60 -27.07 3.36
N GLY A 78 -10.93 -27.86 2.50
CA GLY A 78 -9.83 -27.36 1.66
C GLY A 78 -10.26 -26.27 0.66
N ILE A 79 -11.44 -26.42 0.07
CA ILE A 79 -12.00 -25.41 -0.86
C ILE A 79 -12.33 -24.12 -0.09
N LEU A 80 -12.96 -24.26 1.08
CA LEU A 80 -13.31 -23.13 1.92
C LEU A 80 -12.06 -22.37 2.39
N GLU A 81 -11.01 -23.07 2.82
CA GLU A 81 -9.73 -22.45 3.17
C GLU A 81 -9.08 -21.75 1.99
N GLY A 82 -9.15 -22.34 0.79
CA GLY A 82 -8.67 -21.73 -0.45
C GLY A 82 -9.39 -20.43 -0.80
N ILE A 83 -10.72 -20.39 -0.68
CA ILE A 83 -11.53 -19.18 -0.88
C ILE A 83 -11.17 -18.12 0.15
N VAL A 84 -11.18 -18.48 1.44
CA VAL A 84 -10.91 -17.55 2.54
C VAL A 84 -9.49 -16.97 2.45
N SER A 85 -8.52 -17.74 1.96
CA SER A 85 -7.13 -17.28 1.78
C SER A 85 -6.94 -16.28 0.63
N GLN A 86 -7.90 -16.19 -0.29
CA GLN A 86 -7.88 -15.25 -1.42
C GLN A 86 -8.65 -13.95 -1.14
N LEU A 87 -9.41 -13.89 -0.04
CA LEU A 87 -10.11 -12.67 0.35
C LEU A 87 -9.11 -11.55 0.70
N ASP A 88 -9.41 -10.33 0.26
CA ASP A 88 -8.75 -9.13 0.76
C ASP A 88 -8.97 -8.97 2.27
N ILE A 89 -8.12 -8.18 2.92
CA ILE A 89 -8.12 -8.04 4.39
C ILE A 89 -9.48 -7.55 4.91
N ASP A 90 -10.17 -6.67 4.19
CA ASP A 90 -11.47 -6.14 4.61
C ASP A 90 -12.58 -7.18 4.45
N SER A 91 -12.65 -7.86 3.30
CA SER A 91 -13.60 -8.96 3.06
C SER A 91 -13.35 -10.14 4.01
N PHE A 92 -12.10 -10.50 4.27
CA PHE A 92 -11.73 -11.52 5.26
C PHE A 92 -12.24 -11.15 6.66
N ARG A 93 -12.04 -9.88 7.06
CA ARG A 93 -12.52 -9.39 8.36
C ARG A 93 -14.05 -9.45 8.45
N ARG A 94 -14.76 -9.04 7.39
CA ARG A 94 -16.23 -9.12 7.31
C ARG A 94 -16.68 -10.57 7.40
N PHE A 95 -16.10 -11.48 6.62
CA PHE A 95 -16.37 -12.92 6.68
C PHE A 95 -16.21 -13.48 8.11
N ARG A 96 -15.12 -13.12 8.79
CA ARG A 96 -14.85 -13.52 10.18
C ARG A 96 -15.91 -13.06 11.18
N GLN A 97 -16.71 -12.06 10.84
CA GLN A 97 -17.79 -11.51 11.67
C GLN A 97 -19.16 -12.14 11.35
N VAL A 98 -19.31 -12.86 10.23
CA VAL A 98 -20.58 -13.45 9.81
C VAL A 98 -21.11 -14.51 10.78
N SER A 99 -20.23 -15.37 11.31
CA SER A 99 -20.64 -16.40 12.28
C SER A 99 -19.49 -16.83 13.19
N ARG A 100 -19.83 -17.53 14.29
CA ARG A 100 -18.82 -18.14 15.17
C ARG A 100 -17.98 -19.19 14.45
N ARG A 101 -18.58 -19.95 13.51
CA ARG A 101 -17.88 -20.94 12.68
C ARG A 101 -16.91 -20.26 11.70
N ALA A 102 -17.34 -19.20 11.01
CA ALA A 102 -16.47 -18.41 10.14
C ALA A 102 -15.27 -17.86 10.91
N ARG A 103 -15.51 -17.32 12.10
CA ARG A 103 -14.45 -16.84 12.99
C ARG A 103 -13.42 -17.91 13.32
N TYR A 104 -13.89 -19.08 13.73
CA TYR A 104 -13.02 -20.20 14.07
C TYR A 104 -12.16 -20.64 12.87
N LEU A 105 -12.78 -20.83 11.72
CA LEU A 105 -12.10 -21.20 10.46
C LEU A 105 -11.00 -20.22 10.09
N SER A 106 -11.34 -18.93 10.00
CA SER A 106 -10.37 -17.89 9.67
C SER A 106 -9.21 -17.82 10.67
N THR A 107 -9.46 -18.11 11.95
CA THR A 107 -8.40 -18.14 12.98
C THR A 107 -7.49 -19.34 12.84
N ALA A 108 -8.01 -20.48 12.41
CA ALA A 108 -7.22 -21.70 12.23
C ALA A 108 -6.19 -21.57 11.10
N ILE A 109 -6.40 -20.65 10.15
CA ILE A 109 -5.50 -20.42 9.03
C ILE A 109 -4.13 -19.93 9.54
N THR A 110 -3.09 -20.72 9.26
CA THR A 110 -1.71 -20.43 9.70
C THR A 110 -1.18 -19.12 9.13
N THR A 111 -1.45 -18.84 7.85
CA THR A 111 -1.09 -17.59 7.15
C THR A 111 -1.58 -16.36 7.93
N TYR A 112 -2.86 -16.35 8.30
CA TYR A 112 -3.47 -15.28 9.09
C TYR A 112 -2.78 -15.11 10.45
N ARG A 113 -2.57 -16.20 11.20
CA ARG A 113 -1.90 -16.16 12.51
C ARG A 113 -0.48 -15.60 12.40
N ARG A 114 0.29 -16.05 11.41
CA ARG A 114 1.68 -15.59 11.20
C ARG A 114 1.73 -14.11 10.84
N VAL A 115 0.83 -13.63 9.98
CA VAL A 115 0.78 -12.20 9.60
C VAL A 115 0.37 -11.32 10.78
N LEU A 116 -0.65 -11.73 11.54
CA LEU A 116 -1.05 -10.99 12.75
C LEU A 116 0.09 -10.84 13.76
N ARG A 117 0.84 -11.93 13.97
CA ARG A 117 1.94 -12.00 14.92
C ARG A 117 3.15 -11.17 14.48
N HIS A 118 3.57 -11.32 13.23
CA HIS A 118 4.87 -10.83 12.76
C HIS A 118 4.80 -9.58 11.87
N ALA A 119 3.61 -9.19 11.39
CA ALA A 119 3.43 -8.05 10.50
C ALA A 119 2.25 -7.12 10.90
N PRO A 120 2.02 -6.81 12.20
CA PRO A 120 0.93 -5.91 12.60
C PRO A 120 1.09 -4.50 12.01
N ASP A 121 2.32 -4.05 11.81
CA ASP A 121 2.61 -2.73 11.21
C ASP A 121 2.17 -2.65 9.75
N ALA A 122 2.29 -3.74 8.98
CA ALA A 122 1.79 -3.80 7.61
C ALA A 122 0.26 -3.72 7.57
N LEU A 123 -0.43 -4.47 8.43
CA LEU A 123 -1.89 -4.41 8.52
C LEU A 123 -2.38 -3.00 8.90
N ASN A 124 -1.69 -2.36 9.84
CA ASN A 124 -1.98 -0.98 10.23
C ASN A 124 -1.71 0.01 9.10
N ALA A 125 -0.60 -0.14 8.38
CA ALA A 125 -0.27 0.70 7.25
C ALA A 125 -1.31 0.56 6.14
N LEU A 126 -1.62 -0.67 5.71
CA LEU A 126 -2.61 -0.98 4.68
C LEU A 126 -3.96 -0.35 5.00
N ARG A 127 -4.48 -0.48 6.22
CA ARG A 127 -5.75 0.16 6.58
C ARG A 127 -5.66 1.68 6.61
N ARG A 128 -4.58 2.25 7.18
CA ARG A 128 -4.41 3.72 7.25
C ARG A 128 -4.35 4.35 5.86
N THR A 129 -3.80 3.62 4.89
CA THR A 129 -3.72 4.03 3.49
C THR A 129 -4.92 3.57 2.67
N ASP A 130 -5.96 2.97 3.26
CA ASP A 130 -7.15 2.50 2.52
C ASP A 130 -6.86 1.38 1.49
N LEU A 131 -5.79 0.62 1.70
CA LEU A 131 -5.33 -0.44 0.80
C LEU A 131 -5.73 -1.86 1.26
N SER A 132 -6.39 -1.98 2.41
CA SER A 132 -6.82 -3.29 2.95
C SER A 132 -7.81 -4.03 2.05
N GLY A 133 -8.58 -3.31 1.23
CA GLY A 133 -9.50 -3.89 0.25
C GLY A 133 -8.84 -4.50 -0.99
N TYR A 134 -7.53 -4.28 -1.19
CA TYR A 134 -6.81 -4.70 -2.40
C TYR A 134 -5.72 -5.73 -2.14
N VAL A 135 -5.50 -6.09 -0.87
CA VAL A 135 -4.40 -6.92 -0.40
C VAL A 135 -4.96 -8.00 0.51
N SER A 136 -4.58 -9.25 0.26
CA SER A 136 -4.94 -10.40 1.10
C SER A 136 -3.91 -10.64 2.21
N TYR A 137 -4.29 -11.44 3.22
CA TYR A 137 -3.32 -11.94 4.20
C TYR A 137 -2.25 -12.83 3.55
N SER A 138 -2.59 -13.53 2.46
CA SER A 138 -1.65 -14.37 1.70
C SER A 138 -0.57 -13.54 1.00
N ASP A 139 -0.92 -12.36 0.48
CA ASP A 139 0.05 -11.44 -0.14
C ASP A 139 1.05 -10.93 0.90
N VAL A 140 0.55 -10.47 2.05
CA VAL A 140 1.40 -10.00 3.17
C VAL A 140 2.28 -11.14 3.69
N TYR A 141 1.75 -12.36 3.80
CA TYR A 141 2.53 -13.51 4.23
C TYR A 141 3.62 -13.91 3.23
N SER A 142 3.32 -13.83 1.94
CA SER A 142 4.29 -14.08 0.86
C SER A 142 5.42 -13.05 0.94
N ALA A 143 5.10 -11.77 1.14
CA ALA A 143 6.11 -10.74 1.37
C ALA A 143 6.88 -10.95 2.68
N LEU A 144 6.24 -11.49 3.71
CA LEU A 144 6.86 -11.71 5.02
C LEU A 144 7.87 -12.87 4.95
N THR A 145 7.59 -13.89 4.15
CA THR A 145 8.44 -15.09 4.02
C THR A 145 9.47 -15.00 2.89
N THR A 146 9.40 -13.96 2.07
CA THR A 146 10.41 -13.66 1.05
C THR A 146 11.42 -12.65 1.59
N THR A 147 12.67 -12.76 1.14
CA THR A 147 13.73 -11.77 1.42
C THR A 147 14.02 -10.88 0.22
N LYS A 148 13.65 -11.34 -0.98
CA LYS A 148 14.02 -10.75 -2.26
C LYS A 148 13.04 -9.63 -2.65
N CYS A 149 13.58 -8.61 -3.28
CA CYS A 149 12.89 -7.56 -4.02
C CYS A 149 12.19 -8.20 -5.21
N ALA A 150 10.90 -7.90 -5.39
CA ALA A 150 10.09 -8.43 -6.47
C ALA A 150 10.51 -7.91 -7.87
N PHE A 151 11.31 -6.85 -7.92
CA PHE A 151 11.68 -6.18 -9.18
C PHE A 151 13.09 -6.54 -9.66
N CYS A 152 14.05 -6.70 -8.74
CA CYS A 152 15.46 -6.96 -9.09
C CYS A 152 16.05 -8.22 -8.44
N GLY A 153 15.30 -8.93 -7.58
CA GLY A 153 15.78 -10.14 -6.92
C GLY A 153 16.79 -9.94 -5.78
N LEU A 154 17.37 -8.75 -5.62
CA LEU A 154 18.25 -8.37 -4.48
C LEU A 154 17.46 -8.30 -3.17
N PHE A 155 18.11 -8.07 -2.03
CA PHE A 155 17.40 -7.95 -0.75
C PHE A 155 16.39 -6.78 -0.76
N GLY A 156 15.15 -7.04 -0.33
CA GLY A 156 14.08 -6.05 -0.30
C GLY A 156 13.75 -5.60 1.12
N ASP A 157 14.20 -4.42 1.54
CA ASP A 157 13.96 -3.89 2.89
C ASP A 157 12.52 -3.41 3.13
N PHE A 158 11.80 -3.08 2.06
CA PHE A 158 10.52 -2.40 2.15
C PHE A 158 9.37 -3.27 1.65
N LEU A 159 8.20 -3.12 2.25
CA LEU A 159 6.93 -3.56 1.69
C LEU A 159 6.30 -2.39 0.94
N PHE A 160 6.10 -2.56 -0.36
CA PHE A 160 5.33 -1.62 -1.16
C PHE A 160 3.84 -1.94 -1.01
N LEU A 161 3.12 -1.09 -0.28
CA LEU A 161 1.75 -1.35 0.18
C LEU A 161 0.75 -1.61 -0.95
N PRO A 162 0.75 -0.86 -2.09
CA PRO A 162 -0.28 -1.04 -3.14
C PRO A 162 -0.33 -2.43 -3.76
N THR A 163 0.80 -3.14 -3.77
CA THR A 163 0.94 -4.48 -4.34
C THR A 163 1.29 -5.55 -3.31
N ALA A 164 1.51 -5.14 -2.06
CA ALA A 164 2.06 -5.98 -1.00
C ALA A 164 3.32 -6.78 -1.42
N LYS A 165 4.17 -6.21 -2.29
CA LYS A 165 5.43 -6.82 -2.73
C LYS A 165 6.62 -6.23 -1.98
N ARG A 166 7.66 -7.04 -1.77
CA ARG A 166 8.94 -6.52 -1.26
C ARG A 166 9.67 -5.73 -2.33
N CYS A 167 10.33 -4.66 -1.93
CA CYS A 167 11.19 -3.87 -2.79
C CYS A 167 12.45 -3.40 -2.05
N CYS A 168 13.56 -3.29 -2.77
CA CYS A 168 14.76 -2.63 -2.27
C CYS A 168 14.62 -1.11 -2.45
N PHE A 169 15.44 -0.33 -1.73
CA PHE A 169 15.40 1.14 -1.84
C PHE A 169 15.58 1.63 -3.28
N LYS A 170 16.55 1.06 -4.01
CA LYS A 170 16.81 1.45 -5.41
C LYS A 170 15.57 1.26 -6.29
N CYS A 171 14.93 0.10 -6.24
CA CYS A 171 13.71 -0.16 -7.01
C CYS A 171 12.52 0.66 -6.51
N LEU A 172 12.43 0.96 -5.22
CA LEU A 172 11.40 1.86 -4.71
C LEU A 172 11.53 3.25 -5.34
N CYS A 173 12.74 3.77 -5.48
CA CYS A 173 13.01 5.09 -6.06
C CYS A 173 12.85 5.13 -7.58
N THR A 174 13.30 4.08 -8.28
CA THR A 174 13.54 4.13 -9.73
C THR A 174 12.61 3.26 -10.56
N SER A 175 11.96 2.25 -9.98
CA SER A 175 11.12 1.34 -10.76
C SER A 175 9.85 2.05 -11.26
N PRO A 176 9.45 1.86 -12.52
CA PRO A 176 8.15 2.32 -13.01
C PRO A 176 6.99 1.62 -12.26
N GLU A 177 7.21 0.39 -11.81
CA GLU A 177 6.20 -0.40 -11.08
C GLU A 177 5.84 0.16 -9.69
N THR A 178 6.70 1.00 -9.13
CA THR A 178 6.47 1.67 -7.86
C THR A 178 6.13 3.15 -8.04
N ALA A 179 5.98 3.63 -9.27
CA ALA A 179 5.63 5.02 -9.56
C ALA A 179 4.23 5.36 -9.05
N LEU A 180 4.16 6.41 -8.25
CA LEU A 180 2.93 6.90 -7.63
C LEU A 180 2.76 8.37 -7.90
N VAL A 181 1.52 8.76 -8.16
CA VAL A 181 1.13 10.11 -8.56
C VAL A 181 -0.09 10.56 -7.78
N ASN A 182 -0.25 11.87 -7.64
CA ASN A 182 -1.39 12.49 -6.97
C ASN A 182 -2.56 12.62 -7.94
N GLU A 183 -3.62 11.85 -7.73
CA GLU A 183 -4.79 11.78 -8.61
C GLU A 183 -5.37 13.17 -8.93
N ALA A 184 -5.56 14.00 -7.90
CA ALA A 184 -6.22 15.29 -8.02
C ALA A 184 -5.38 16.39 -8.70
N HIS A 185 -4.06 16.17 -8.85
CA HIS A 185 -3.14 17.18 -9.39
C HIS A 185 -2.63 16.86 -10.80
N ILE A 186 -2.86 15.64 -11.30
CA ILE A 186 -2.41 15.27 -12.65
C ILE A 186 -3.13 16.10 -13.70
N SER A 187 -4.44 16.31 -13.54
CA SER A 187 -5.26 17.14 -14.43
C SER A 187 -4.82 18.60 -14.53
N LYS A 188 -4.12 19.12 -13.52
CA LYS A 188 -3.67 20.51 -13.45
C LYS A 188 -2.29 20.74 -14.06
N ARG A 189 -1.61 19.68 -14.49
CA ARG A 189 -0.29 19.81 -15.12
C ARG A 189 -0.48 20.17 -16.58
N LYS A 190 0.28 21.15 -17.08
CA LYS A 190 0.20 21.67 -18.46
C LYS A 190 0.20 20.59 -19.54
N GLN A 191 0.96 19.51 -19.33
CA GLN A 191 1.04 18.38 -20.26
C GLN A 191 -0.29 17.61 -20.43
N TRP A 192 -1.18 17.72 -19.44
CA TRP A 192 -2.42 16.93 -19.32
C TRP A 192 -3.68 17.79 -19.37
N GLU A 193 -3.51 19.11 -19.35
CA GLU A 193 -4.58 20.10 -19.27
C GLU A 193 -5.54 19.99 -20.48
N CYS A 194 -5.00 19.81 -21.70
CA CYS A 194 -5.81 19.64 -22.90
C CYS A 194 -6.65 18.35 -22.90
N LEU A 195 -6.10 17.25 -22.38
CA LEU A 195 -6.82 15.98 -22.27
C LEU A 195 -8.02 16.10 -21.31
N TYR A 196 -7.80 16.74 -20.16
CA TYR A 196 -8.89 16.99 -19.20
C TYR A 196 -9.89 18.01 -19.70
N ALA A 197 -9.50 18.99 -20.52
CA ALA A 197 -10.44 19.94 -21.12
C ALA A 197 -11.33 19.28 -22.19
N ASN A 198 -10.77 18.38 -23.01
CA ASN A 198 -11.46 17.81 -24.16
C ASN A 198 -12.23 16.52 -23.84
N HIS A 199 -11.79 15.74 -22.86
CA HIS A 199 -12.31 14.39 -22.58
C HIS A 199 -12.73 14.17 -21.12
N THR A 200 -13.09 15.22 -20.37
CA THR A 200 -13.34 15.15 -18.92
C THR A 200 -14.35 14.07 -18.53
N ASN A 201 -15.49 14.02 -19.21
CA ASN A 201 -16.56 13.07 -18.89
C ASN A 201 -16.15 11.64 -19.22
N THR A 202 -15.54 11.42 -20.40
CA THR A 202 -15.05 10.11 -20.84
C THR A 202 -13.97 9.57 -19.90
N LEU A 203 -13.05 10.43 -19.45
CA LEU A 203 -12.02 10.07 -18.47
C LEU A 203 -12.60 9.73 -17.11
N THR A 204 -13.55 10.52 -16.62
CA THR A 204 -14.18 10.27 -15.33
C THR A 204 -14.91 8.93 -15.34
N THR A 205 -15.69 8.65 -16.39
CA THR A 205 -16.34 7.35 -16.58
C THR A 205 -15.33 6.21 -16.73
N ALA A 206 -14.24 6.43 -17.47
CA ALA A 206 -13.20 5.43 -17.64
C ALA A 206 -12.52 5.10 -16.30
N LEU A 207 -12.13 6.11 -15.52
CA LEU A 207 -11.53 5.96 -14.20
C LEU A 207 -12.46 5.23 -13.22
N GLU A 208 -13.76 5.55 -13.23
CA GLU A 208 -14.78 4.87 -12.41
C GLU A 208 -15.01 3.42 -12.85
N SER A 209 -14.92 3.14 -14.15
CA SER A 209 -15.11 1.80 -14.70
C SER A 209 -13.93 0.87 -14.45
N THR A 210 -12.72 1.41 -14.34
CA THR A 210 -11.52 0.66 -14.00
C THR A 210 -11.35 0.58 -12.50
N ASP A 211 -11.17 -0.63 -11.97
CA ASP A 211 -10.86 -0.85 -10.54
C ASP A 211 -9.42 -0.39 -10.21
N ILE A 212 -9.21 0.93 -10.24
CA ILE A 212 -7.92 1.55 -9.97
C ILE A 212 -7.70 1.56 -8.46
N ARG A 213 -6.53 1.07 -8.06
CA ARG A 213 -6.11 1.08 -6.67
C ARG A 213 -5.71 2.50 -6.27
N THR A 214 -6.54 3.12 -5.45
CA THR A 214 -6.27 4.44 -4.88
C THR A 214 -6.00 4.33 -3.39
N PHE A 215 -5.05 5.11 -2.87
CA PHE A 215 -4.66 5.04 -1.46
C PHE A 215 -4.62 6.42 -0.81
N LYS A 216 -4.94 6.49 0.49
CA LYS A 216 -4.90 7.73 1.26
C LYS A 216 -3.45 8.16 1.50
N THR A 217 -3.15 9.40 1.13
CA THR A 217 -1.85 10.03 1.34
C THR A 217 -2.02 11.52 1.66
N HIS A 218 -0.92 12.23 1.83
CA HIS A 218 -0.89 13.68 2.00
C HIS A 218 -0.42 14.30 0.70
N ASN A 219 -0.82 15.54 0.47
CA ASN A 219 -0.39 16.30 -0.68
C ASN A 219 1.07 16.70 -0.49
N TRP A 220 1.97 15.98 -1.16
CA TRP A 220 3.39 16.28 -1.14
C TRP A 220 3.78 17.29 -2.24
N ASP A 221 2.86 17.63 -3.16
CA ASP A 221 3.04 18.74 -4.10
C ASP A 221 2.94 20.10 -3.39
N ASP A 222 2.20 20.18 -2.28
CA ASP A 222 2.08 21.36 -1.42
C ASP A 222 2.42 21.01 0.05
N PRO A 223 3.72 20.94 0.39
CA PRO A 223 4.17 20.55 1.71
C PRO A 223 3.82 21.57 2.80
N LYS A 224 3.41 22.80 2.45
CA LYS A 224 2.96 23.80 3.44
C LYS A 224 1.57 23.48 3.96
N LYS A 225 0.69 22.96 3.10
CA LYS A 225 -0.68 22.61 3.45
C LYS A 225 -0.83 21.17 3.92
N MET A 226 -0.03 20.24 3.39
CA MET A 226 -0.10 18.78 3.65
C MET A 226 -1.53 18.22 3.65
N SER A 227 -2.41 18.75 2.80
CA SER A 227 -3.81 18.36 2.78
C SER A 227 -3.96 16.87 2.46
N LYS A 228 -4.96 16.21 3.03
CA LYS A 228 -5.27 14.82 2.67
C LYS A 228 -5.61 14.74 1.18
N THR A 229 -5.06 13.74 0.49
CA THR A 229 -5.32 13.46 -0.93
C THR A 229 -5.30 11.95 -1.18
N ARG A 230 -5.56 11.54 -2.41
CA ARG A 230 -5.39 10.15 -2.86
C ARG A 230 -4.19 10.05 -3.82
N GLY A 231 -3.42 8.99 -3.64
CA GLY A 231 -2.37 8.59 -4.56
C GLY A 231 -2.82 7.39 -5.39
N VAL A 232 -2.27 7.28 -6.59
CA VAL A 232 -2.59 6.23 -7.57
C VAL A 232 -1.31 5.73 -8.22
N LEU A 233 -1.29 4.45 -8.61
CA LEU A 233 -0.22 3.88 -9.43
C LEU A 233 -0.19 4.55 -10.80
N ALA A 234 0.97 5.13 -11.15
CA ALA A 234 1.13 5.84 -12.41
C ALA A 234 0.82 4.95 -13.62
N LYS A 235 1.18 3.65 -13.56
CA LYS A 235 0.87 2.68 -14.62
C LYS A 235 -0.63 2.42 -14.79
N ASP A 236 -1.38 2.36 -13.68
CA ASP A 236 -2.82 2.07 -13.73
C ASP A 236 -3.51 3.27 -14.37
N LEU A 237 -3.11 4.48 -13.98
CA LEU A 237 -3.60 5.71 -14.57
C LEU A 237 -3.23 5.86 -16.05
N LEU A 238 -1.98 5.55 -16.40
CA LEU A 238 -1.50 5.56 -17.78
C LEU A 238 -2.33 4.61 -18.65
N SER A 239 -2.66 3.42 -18.14
CA SER A 239 -3.50 2.46 -18.87
C SER A 239 -4.90 3.00 -19.15
N VAL A 240 -5.44 3.86 -18.30
CA VAL A 240 -6.73 4.52 -18.54
C VAL A 240 -6.60 5.63 -19.56
N TYR A 241 -5.54 6.44 -19.47
CA TYR A 241 -5.33 7.54 -20.41
C TYR A 241 -5.13 7.04 -21.84
N ILE A 242 -4.32 5.99 -22.03
CA ILE A 242 -4.11 5.38 -23.36
C ILE A 242 -5.43 4.84 -23.95
N LYS A 243 -6.35 4.35 -23.10
CA LYS A 243 -7.69 3.91 -23.56
C LYS A 243 -8.56 5.06 -24.04
N VAL A 244 -8.38 6.26 -23.51
CA VAL A 244 -9.16 7.44 -23.91
C VAL A 244 -8.53 8.16 -25.10
N ASP A 245 -7.21 8.35 -25.07
CA ASP A 245 -6.45 8.97 -26.15
C ASP A 245 -5.09 8.27 -26.31
N SER A 246 -4.90 7.59 -27.44
CA SER A 246 -3.66 6.86 -27.73
C SER A 246 -2.45 7.78 -27.91
N ASN A 247 -2.64 9.07 -28.18
CA ASN A 247 -1.54 10.04 -28.30
C ASN A 247 -0.89 10.36 -26.94
N MET A 248 -1.49 9.90 -25.85
CA MET A 248 -1.06 10.20 -24.48
C MET A 248 -0.04 9.21 -23.93
N ASP A 249 0.35 8.21 -24.71
CA ASP A 249 1.38 7.26 -24.31
C ASP A 249 2.72 7.99 -24.04
N GLU A 250 3.21 8.79 -25.00
CA GLU A 250 4.48 9.51 -24.84
C GLU A 250 4.50 10.50 -23.65
N PRO A 251 3.52 11.41 -23.49
CA PRO A 251 3.42 12.25 -22.29
C PRO A 251 3.31 11.41 -21.01
N GLY A 252 2.64 10.26 -21.10
CA GLY A 252 2.36 9.32 -20.02
C GLY A 252 3.58 8.61 -19.47
N GLN A 253 4.57 8.34 -20.31
CA GLN A 253 5.86 7.80 -19.88
C GLN A 253 6.54 8.71 -18.84
N ALA A 254 6.30 10.03 -18.89
CA ALA A 254 6.83 10.96 -17.90
C ALA A 254 6.29 10.71 -16.48
N LEU A 255 5.12 10.08 -16.31
CA LEU A 255 4.57 9.71 -15.00
C LEU A 255 5.34 8.54 -14.36
N LEU A 256 6.01 7.72 -15.17
CA LEU A 256 6.82 6.60 -14.71
C LEU A 256 8.22 7.03 -14.28
N ASN A 257 8.65 8.24 -14.69
CA ASN A 257 9.95 8.78 -14.34
C ASN A 257 10.11 8.97 -12.81
N PRO A 258 11.35 8.87 -12.30
CA PRO A 258 11.64 8.93 -10.88
C PRO A 258 11.53 10.37 -10.33
N GLY A 259 10.33 10.93 -10.27
CA GLY A 259 10.10 12.31 -9.80
C GLY A 259 9.43 12.46 -8.43
N TRP A 260 9.02 11.36 -7.78
CA TRP A 260 8.04 11.42 -6.69
C TRP A 260 8.39 10.48 -5.53
N LEU A 261 9.63 10.59 -5.05
CA LEU A 261 10.13 9.74 -3.96
C LEU A 261 9.24 9.81 -2.71
N HIS A 262 8.64 10.97 -2.43
CA HIS A 262 7.76 11.16 -1.27
C HIS A 262 6.50 10.28 -1.31
N TYR A 263 5.84 10.17 -2.47
CA TYR A 263 4.67 9.30 -2.62
C TYR A 263 5.05 7.82 -2.56
N ARG A 264 6.17 7.45 -3.19
CA ARG A 264 6.76 6.10 -3.12
C ARG A 264 7.02 5.69 -1.68
N LEU A 265 7.67 6.56 -0.90
CA LEU A 265 7.97 6.32 0.51
C LEU A 265 6.68 6.28 1.35
N ALA A 266 5.75 7.21 1.16
CA ALA A 266 4.48 7.27 1.88
C ALA A 266 3.62 6.01 1.70
N ALA A 267 3.77 5.32 0.56
CA ALA A 267 3.13 4.06 0.23
C ALA A 267 3.99 2.82 0.56
N SER A 268 5.02 2.97 1.39
CA SER A 268 5.92 1.88 1.77
C SER A 268 6.19 1.86 3.28
N ILE A 269 6.57 0.70 3.79
CA ILE A 269 7.07 0.55 5.16
C ILE A 269 8.32 -0.32 5.17
N ILE A 270 9.23 -0.09 6.11
CA ILE A 270 10.26 -1.08 6.43
C ILE A 270 9.57 -2.36 6.88
N PHE A 271 9.99 -3.50 6.35
CA PHE A 271 9.26 -4.74 6.54
C PHE A 271 10.15 -5.89 6.99
N PRO A 272 9.81 -6.61 8.09
CA PRO A 272 10.59 -7.75 8.53
C PRO A 272 10.52 -8.91 7.55
N CYS A 273 11.48 -9.82 7.65
CA CYS A 273 11.44 -11.14 7.01
C CYS A 273 11.32 -12.22 8.09
N LEU A 274 10.33 -13.11 7.95
CA LEU A 274 10.16 -14.31 8.76
C LEU A 274 10.79 -15.50 8.05
N ASN A 275 11.69 -16.21 8.73
CA ASN A 275 12.11 -17.52 8.28
C ASN A 275 11.04 -18.56 8.68
N PRO A 276 10.34 -19.20 7.74
CA PRO A 276 9.25 -20.12 8.07
C PRO A 276 9.72 -21.42 8.73
N ARG A 277 11.01 -21.78 8.60
CA ARG A 277 11.62 -22.99 9.19
C ARG A 277 12.06 -22.75 10.64
N THR A 278 12.69 -21.62 10.92
CA THR A 278 13.23 -21.31 12.25
C THR A 278 12.31 -20.44 13.09
N GLY A 279 11.28 -19.83 12.50
CA GLY A 279 10.40 -18.86 13.17
C GLY A 279 11.10 -17.53 13.52
N GLN A 280 12.36 -17.36 13.12
CA GLN A 280 13.12 -16.14 13.42
C GLN A 280 12.69 -14.99 12.52
N LEU A 281 12.52 -13.83 13.14
CA LEU A 281 12.25 -12.57 12.47
C LEU A 281 13.57 -11.82 12.25
N LYS A 282 13.83 -11.38 11.02
CA LYS A 282 14.94 -10.50 10.67
C LYS A 282 14.40 -9.15 10.24
N THR A 283 14.74 -8.09 10.94
CA THR A 283 14.49 -6.69 10.54
C THR A 283 15.76 -6.14 9.88
N GLY A 284 15.60 -5.36 8.80
CA GLY A 284 16.67 -4.92 7.89
C GLY A 284 17.72 -3.94 8.47
N ALA A 285 18.01 -3.99 9.77
CA ALA A 285 19.09 -3.22 10.39
C ALA A 285 20.43 -3.99 10.51
N GLY A 286 20.46 -5.29 10.17
CA GLY A 286 21.61 -6.17 10.46
C GLY A 286 22.20 -6.94 9.28
N MET A 287 21.97 -6.51 8.04
CA MET A 287 22.64 -7.09 6.87
C MET A 287 23.34 -5.99 6.07
N LEU A 288 24.41 -5.47 6.67
CA LEU A 288 25.58 -5.01 5.92
C LEU A 288 26.66 -6.07 6.15
N PRO A 289 27.43 -6.47 5.12
CA PRO A 289 28.68 -7.20 5.34
C PRO A 289 29.65 -6.39 6.20
#